data_AF-A0A2D9Z343-F1
#
_entry.id   AF-A0A2D9Z343-F1
#
_cell.length_a   1.000
_cell.length_b   1.000
_cell.length_c   1.000
_cell.angle_alpha   90.00
_cell.angle_beta   90.00
_cell.angle_gamma   90.00
#
_symmetry.space_group_name_H-M   'P 1'
#
loop_
_entity.id
_entity.type
_entity.pdbx_description
1 polymer ?
#
loop_
_entity_poly.entity_id
_entity_poly.type
_entity_poly.pdbx_seq_one_letter_code
_entity_poly.pdbx_strand_id
1 'polypeptide(L)'
;MSMSYKLTVFAALLMLPCFVKASDKPVQVYILSGQSNMVGIGQVTGGGSRWGDQFIEPEVSVYSGGYDSKLDYDSLKPLTTLKLESFGGVKPSPYPGGGTHVTRGFVQVKETGVYEFRPGYGGSTVNIMEVDGMEVHRKEPEGDSKFTPIKLTGGKKVPFKITYLNSQPNGLGWIARVDIPGTLSTLVRSDGRFPYLIDADGSWISRDDVWYKGVVTAGANKWLSVGCGASANSIGPELGFGHKLGDFHDEPVLILKASQGNRSLAWDFLPPGSKRYEEDGFVYAGYKDSPARWEIGVTPEPINWYAGKQYDDCFEAAHEVLDNFDKHFPHWEGRGFEIAGFVWWQGHKDQGSPVHAARYEQNLVHLIKTLRNEFKAPKAPFTIATIGFDGFEMEGNALTVAKAQLAVSGENGNYPEFKGNVRTVETRGFWREASISPRNQGFHYNQNAETYMLVGEALGDAMIKLHRED
;
A
#
# COMPACT_ATOMS: atom_id res chain seq x y z
N MET A 1 29.30 -84.54 -10.80
CA MET A 1 29.46 -83.19 -10.21
C MET A 1 28.80 -82.19 -11.14
N SER A 2 27.59 -81.74 -10.82
CA SER A 2 26.90 -80.68 -11.57
C SER A 2 26.26 -79.75 -10.57
N MET A 3 26.80 -78.54 -10.50
CA MET A 3 26.47 -77.48 -9.55
C MET A 3 25.22 -76.75 -10.05
N SER A 4 24.16 -76.72 -9.26
CA SER A 4 22.96 -75.90 -9.54
C SER A 4 23.12 -74.56 -8.82
N TYR A 5 23.26 -73.48 -9.58
CA TYR A 5 23.24 -72.11 -9.06
C TYR A 5 21.80 -71.60 -9.01
N LYS A 6 21.32 -71.25 -7.81
CA LYS A 6 20.10 -70.47 -7.62
C LYS A 6 20.40 -69.00 -7.90
N LEU A 7 19.70 -68.42 -8.86
CA LEU A 7 19.75 -66.99 -9.18
C LEU A 7 18.71 -66.26 -8.31
N THR A 8 19.17 -65.50 -7.33
CA THR A 8 18.32 -64.61 -6.52
C THR A 8 18.24 -63.26 -7.23
N VAL A 9 17.05 -62.89 -7.69
CA VAL A 9 16.79 -61.57 -8.30
C VAL A 9 16.51 -60.56 -7.17
N PHE A 10 17.39 -59.59 -6.98
CA PHE A 10 17.14 -58.41 -6.16
C PHE A 10 16.43 -57.35 -7.01
N ALA A 11 15.19 -57.03 -6.66
CA ALA A 11 14.49 -55.87 -7.23
C ALA A 11 14.94 -54.61 -6.48
N ALA A 12 15.74 -53.76 -7.12
CA ALA A 12 16.07 -52.44 -6.62
C ALA A 12 14.92 -51.47 -6.96
N LEU A 13 14.13 -51.09 -5.95
CA LEU A 13 13.21 -49.97 -6.04
C LEU A 13 14.05 -48.67 -6.07
N LEU A 14 14.21 -48.08 -7.25
CA LEU A 14 14.70 -46.72 -7.39
C LEU A 14 13.59 -45.75 -6.97
N MET A 15 13.62 -45.31 -5.71
CA MET A 15 12.92 -44.08 -5.32
C MET A 15 13.74 -42.89 -5.82
N LEU A 16 13.32 -42.31 -6.95
CA LEU A 16 13.78 -40.97 -7.35
C LEU A 16 13.17 -39.95 -6.38
N PRO A 17 13.98 -39.09 -5.73
CA PRO A 17 13.44 -37.92 -5.05
C PRO A 17 12.91 -36.97 -6.12
N CYS A 18 11.59 -36.78 -6.13
CA CYS A 18 10.97 -35.70 -6.88
C CYS A 18 11.34 -34.39 -6.17
N PHE A 19 12.43 -33.74 -6.62
CA PHE A 19 12.76 -32.40 -6.17
C PHE A 19 11.72 -31.45 -6.77
N VAL A 20 10.67 -31.17 -6.01
CA VAL A 20 9.76 -30.06 -6.30
C VAL A 20 10.61 -28.79 -6.25
N LYS A 21 10.74 -28.09 -7.38
CA LYS A 21 11.42 -26.80 -7.40
C LYS A 21 10.59 -25.82 -6.57
N ALA A 22 11.22 -24.83 -5.94
CA ALA A 22 10.51 -23.74 -5.24
C ALA A 22 9.44 -23.05 -6.13
N SER A 23 9.47 -23.25 -7.46
CA SER A 23 8.44 -22.82 -8.41
C SER A 23 7.07 -23.48 -8.23
N ASP A 24 6.94 -24.63 -7.55
CA ASP A 24 5.67 -25.40 -7.56
C ASP A 24 4.99 -25.47 -6.18
N LYS A 25 5.59 -24.87 -5.13
CA LYS A 25 4.98 -24.81 -3.79
C LYS A 25 3.85 -23.77 -3.72
N PRO A 26 2.78 -23.97 -2.92
CA PRO A 26 1.68 -23.02 -2.81
C PRO A 26 2.12 -21.59 -2.45
N VAL A 27 1.39 -20.60 -2.98
CA VAL A 27 1.59 -19.18 -2.65
C VAL A 27 1.23 -18.95 -1.19
N GLN A 28 2.07 -18.22 -0.46
CA GLN A 28 1.85 -17.89 0.95
C GLN A 28 0.97 -16.64 1.08
N VAL A 29 -0.27 -16.80 1.52
CA VAL A 29 -1.26 -15.72 1.58
C VAL A 29 -1.31 -15.12 2.98
N TYR A 30 -1.10 -13.80 3.06
CA TYR A 30 -1.30 -13.01 4.26
C TYR A 30 -2.49 -12.07 4.10
N ILE A 31 -3.48 -12.22 4.97
CA ILE A 31 -4.67 -11.38 4.96
C ILE A 31 -4.47 -10.20 5.91
N LEU A 32 -4.31 -9.01 5.33
CA LEU A 32 -4.19 -7.75 6.05
C LEU A 32 -5.57 -7.10 6.17
N SER A 33 -6.03 -6.84 7.39
CA SER A 33 -7.34 -6.25 7.62
C SER A 33 -7.35 -5.19 8.72
N GLY A 34 -8.35 -4.33 8.69
CA GLY A 34 -8.48 -3.21 9.63
C GLY A 34 -9.12 -1.99 9.01
N GLN A 35 -8.88 -0.83 9.63
CA GLN A 35 -9.45 0.45 9.17
C GLN A 35 -8.46 1.28 8.34
N SER A 36 -8.67 2.61 8.25
CA SER A 36 -7.90 3.55 7.40
C SER A 36 -6.38 3.48 7.60
N ASN A 37 -5.89 3.14 8.79
CA ASN A 37 -4.45 2.97 9.02
C ASN A 37 -3.90 1.71 8.31
N MET A 38 -4.67 0.63 8.25
CA MET A 38 -4.33 -0.53 7.43
C MET A 38 -4.45 -0.22 5.93
N VAL A 39 -5.46 0.58 5.51
CA VAL A 39 -5.61 1.02 4.11
C VAL A 39 -4.31 1.66 3.61
N GLY A 40 -3.67 2.47 4.45
CA GLY A 40 -2.36 3.05 4.19
C GLY A 40 -2.43 4.47 3.65
N ILE A 41 -2.25 5.44 4.55
CA ILE A 41 -2.33 6.88 4.27
C ILE A 41 -0.95 7.56 4.43
N GLY A 42 0.13 6.82 4.68
CA GLY A 42 1.48 7.36 4.77
C GLY A 42 1.91 7.98 3.45
N GLN A 43 2.32 9.25 3.45
CA GLN A 43 2.57 9.98 2.19
C GLN A 43 3.92 9.60 1.57
N VAL A 44 3.92 9.28 0.28
CA VAL A 44 5.17 9.03 -0.47
C VAL A 44 5.91 10.33 -0.76
N THR A 45 5.16 11.36 -1.16
CA THR A 45 5.65 12.73 -1.43
C THR A 45 4.67 13.74 -0.83
N GLY A 46 4.93 15.05 -0.94
CA GLY A 46 4.00 16.11 -0.52
C GLY A 46 2.63 16.13 -1.21
N GLY A 47 2.43 15.25 -2.21
CA GLY A 47 1.26 15.20 -3.08
C GLY A 47 1.56 15.83 -4.43
N GLY A 48 1.09 15.19 -5.50
CA GLY A 48 1.22 15.70 -6.86
C GLY A 48 0.04 16.60 -7.23
N SER A 49 0.30 17.79 -7.75
CA SER A 49 -0.70 18.62 -8.42
C SER A 49 -0.51 18.54 -9.93
N ARG A 50 -1.61 18.67 -10.68
CA ARG A 50 -1.51 18.87 -12.13
C ARG A 50 -0.75 20.16 -12.39
N TRP A 51 -0.03 20.20 -13.49
CA TRP A 51 0.54 21.44 -14.01
C TRP A 51 -0.54 22.50 -14.21
N GLY A 52 -0.15 23.75 -14.03
CA GLY A 52 -1.03 24.91 -14.09
C GLY A 52 -0.23 26.21 -14.20
N ASP A 53 -0.54 27.19 -13.34
CA ASP A 53 -0.02 28.56 -13.38
C ASP A 53 1.51 28.67 -13.20
N GLN A 54 2.16 27.63 -12.69
CA GLN A 54 3.61 27.59 -12.56
C GLN A 54 4.33 27.47 -13.91
N PHE A 55 3.65 27.04 -14.99
CA PHE A 55 4.23 26.98 -16.33
C PHE A 55 3.87 28.24 -17.12
N ILE A 56 4.89 28.99 -17.52
CA ILE A 56 4.78 30.33 -18.07
C ILE A 56 5.25 30.33 -19.52
N GLU A 57 4.45 30.98 -20.37
CA GLU A 57 4.71 31.15 -21.82
C GLU A 57 5.07 29.84 -22.54
N PRO A 58 4.32 28.74 -22.33
CA PRO A 58 4.62 27.49 -23.00
C PRO A 58 4.34 27.60 -24.51
N GLU A 59 5.26 27.10 -25.33
CA GLU A 59 5.08 26.96 -26.76
C GLU A 59 5.57 25.59 -27.23
N VAL A 60 4.91 25.03 -28.24
CA VAL A 60 5.31 23.77 -28.86
C VAL A 60 5.79 24.02 -30.29
N SER A 61 6.96 23.50 -30.61
CA SER A 61 7.52 23.51 -31.95
C SER A 61 7.48 22.10 -32.55
N VAL A 62 7.13 22.00 -33.83
CA VAL A 62 7.07 20.73 -34.57
C VAL A 62 8.17 20.68 -35.61
N TYR A 63 8.90 19.57 -35.65
CA TYR A 63 10.02 19.32 -36.57
C TYR A 63 9.67 18.17 -37.52
N SER A 64 10.29 18.16 -38.70
CA SER A 64 10.07 17.10 -39.69
C SER A 64 10.62 15.75 -39.23
N GLY A 65 9.88 14.67 -39.48
CA GLY A 65 10.32 13.31 -39.15
C GLY A 65 10.05 12.90 -37.69
N GLY A 66 10.20 11.61 -37.42
CA GLY A 66 10.15 11.07 -36.06
C GLY A 66 11.36 11.50 -35.23
N TYR A 67 11.31 11.23 -33.93
CA TYR A 67 12.39 11.56 -33.01
C TYR A 67 13.72 10.91 -33.45
N ASP A 68 14.79 11.70 -33.46
CA ASP A 68 16.16 11.25 -33.72
C ASP A 68 17.08 11.84 -32.64
N SER A 69 17.69 10.96 -31.85
CA SER A 69 18.55 11.33 -30.73
C SER A 69 19.86 12.02 -31.14
N LYS A 70 20.21 12.03 -32.43
CA LYS A 70 21.41 12.69 -32.96
C LYS A 70 21.15 14.15 -33.33
N LEU A 71 19.90 14.59 -33.37
CA LEU A 71 19.54 15.94 -33.77
C LEU A 71 19.51 16.89 -32.56
N ASP A 72 20.11 18.06 -32.73
CA ASP A 72 19.92 19.19 -31.83
C ASP A 72 18.72 20.02 -32.31
N TYR A 73 17.54 19.72 -31.76
CA TYR A 73 16.32 20.44 -32.08
C TYR A 73 16.34 21.93 -31.69
N ASP A 74 17.27 22.39 -30.84
CA ASP A 74 17.44 23.81 -30.53
C ASP A 74 18.15 24.57 -31.69
N SER A 75 18.88 23.84 -32.55
CA SER A 75 19.56 24.39 -33.73
C SER A 75 18.72 24.35 -35.02
N LEU A 76 17.61 23.61 -35.03
CA LEU A 76 16.79 23.37 -36.22
C LEU A 76 15.69 24.42 -36.38
N LYS A 77 15.29 24.66 -37.64
CA LYS A 77 14.11 25.49 -37.94
C LYS A 77 12.84 24.65 -37.82
N PRO A 78 11.87 25.01 -36.95
CA PRO A 78 10.62 24.26 -36.84
C PRO A 78 9.73 24.48 -38.07
N LEU A 79 8.89 23.48 -38.38
CA LEU A 79 7.83 23.56 -39.38
C LEU A 79 6.72 24.52 -38.92
N THR A 80 6.39 24.46 -37.64
CA THR A 80 5.43 25.35 -36.99
C THR A 80 5.75 25.48 -35.51
N THR A 81 5.40 26.63 -34.94
CA THR A 81 5.48 26.90 -33.51
C THR A 81 4.14 27.48 -33.07
N LEU A 82 3.54 26.85 -32.05
CA LEU A 82 2.27 27.24 -31.48
C LEU A 82 2.47 27.70 -30.03
N LYS A 83 2.08 28.93 -29.72
CA LYS A 83 1.92 29.39 -28.33
C LYS A 83 0.72 28.67 -27.71
N LEU A 84 0.92 28.08 -26.53
CA LEU A 84 -0.10 27.32 -25.85
C LEU A 84 -0.84 28.21 -24.86
N GLU A 85 -2.12 28.47 -25.12
CA GLU A 85 -2.99 29.24 -24.21
C GLU A 85 -3.23 28.51 -22.89
N SER A 86 -3.22 27.17 -22.92
CA SER A 86 -3.36 26.33 -21.73
C SER A 86 -2.33 25.19 -21.75
N PHE A 87 -1.66 24.99 -20.62
CA PHE A 87 -0.71 23.92 -20.38
C PHE A 87 -0.99 23.30 -19.01
N GLY A 88 -1.12 21.98 -18.95
CA GLY A 88 -1.62 21.26 -17.79
C GLY A 88 -3.15 21.27 -17.66
N GLY A 89 -3.63 21.24 -16.41
CA GLY A 89 -5.06 21.26 -16.09
C GLY A 89 -5.85 20.05 -16.59
N VAL A 90 -7.11 20.27 -16.96
CA VAL A 90 -8.03 19.23 -17.49
C VAL A 90 -8.23 19.31 -19.00
N LYS A 91 -7.85 20.43 -19.63
CA LYS A 91 -8.06 20.73 -21.05
C LYS A 91 -6.88 21.54 -21.60
N PRO A 92 -5.69 20.95 -21.75
CA PRO A 92 -4.54 21.64 -22.33
C PRO A 92 -4.79 21.96 -23.80
N SER A 93 -4.09 22.97 -24.33
CA SER A 93 -4.14 23.28 -25.77
C SER A 93 -3.69 22.07 -26.60
N PRO A 94 -4.44 21.70 -27.66
CA PRO A 94 -4.06 20.60 -28.53
C PRO A 94 -2.78 20.96 -29.31
N TYR A 95 -1.92 19.97 -29.51
CA TYR A 95 -0.69 20.17 -30.27
C TYR A 95 -0.96 20.06 -31.77
N PRO A 96 -0.21 20.79 -32.62
CA PRO A 96 -0.31 20.62 -34.07
C PRO A 96 0.06 19.18 -34.47
N GLY A 97 -0.52 18.64 -35.54
CA GLY A 97 -0.05 17.36 -36.09
C GLY A 97 1.35 17.49 -36.73
N GLY A 98 2.03 16.36 -36.94
CA GLY A 98 3.32 16.32 -37.62
C GLY A 98 4.36 15.47 -36.90
N GLY A 99 5.63 15.71 -37.21
CA GLY A 99 6.78 14.91 -36.74
C GLY A 99 7.08 15.07 -35.25
N THR A 100 8.29 15.52 -34.91
CA THR A 100 8.76 15.57 -33.52
C THR A 100 8.30 16.85 -32.84
N HIS A 101 7.75 16.75 -31.63
CA HIS A 101 7.33 17.90 -30.83
C HIS A 101 8.36 18.22 -29.76
N VAL A 102 8.70 19.51 -29.65
CA VAL A 102 9.49 20.03 -28.55
C VAL A 102 8.76 21.21 -27.92
N THR A 103 8.35 21.03 -26.67
CA THR A 103 7.68 22.07 -25.88
C THR A 103 8.69 22.80 -25.02
N ARG A 104 8.67 24.13 -25.05
CA ARG A 104 9.54 24.99 -24.24
C ARG A 104 8.72 26.04 -23.52
N GLY A 105 9.33 26.63 -22.50
CA GLY A 105 8.77 27.74 -21.76
C GLY A 105 9.54 27.91 -20.47
N PHE A 106 8.86 28.41 -19.44
CA PHE A 106 9.46 28.56 -18.14
C PHE A 106 8.61 27.93 -17.05
N VAL A 107 9.25 27.52 -15.96
CA VAL A 107 8.58 27.13 -14.73
C VAL A 107 8.98 28.09 -13.60
N GLN A 108 8.00 28.48 -12.78
CA GLN A 108 8.19 29.31 -11.60
C GLN A 108 7.36 28.74 -10.45
N VAL A 109 8.03 28.07 -9.52
CA VAL A 109 7.38 27.55 -8.31
C VAL A 109 7.19 28.65 -7.27
N LYS A 110 6.17 28.53 -6.43
CA LYS A 110 5.86 29.52 -5.38
C LYS A 110 6.82 29.40 -4.19
N GLU A 111 7.16 28.18 -3.82
CA GLU A 111 8.01 27.88 -2.66
C GLU A 111 9.37 27.35 -3.09
N THR A 112 10.38 27.58 -2.26
CA THR A 112 11.68 26.91 -2.42
C THR A 112 11.56 25.47 -1.94
N GLY A 113 12.07 24.53 -2.72
CA GLY A 113 12.04 23.11 -2.38
C GLY A 113 12.62 22.22 -3.47
N VAL A 114 12.53 20.91 -3.25
CA VAL A 114 12.90 19.89 -4.22
C VAL A 114 11.64 19.34 -4.89
N TYR A 115 11.61 19.42 -6.22
CA TYR A 115 10.46 19.11 -7.04
C TYR A 115 10.75 17.94 -7.98
N GLU A 116 9.79 17.05 -8.10
CA GLU A 116 9.76 15.99 -9.11
C GLU A 116 8.74 16.35 -10.19
N PHE A 117 9.17 16.36 -11.44
CA PHE A 117 8.33 16.63 -12.60
C PHE A 117 7.90 15.31 -13.24
N ARG A 118 6.60 15.16 -13.45
CA ARG A 118 5.99 13.97 -14.07
C ARG A 118 5.30 14.38 -15.37
N PRO A 119 6.06 14.58 -16.46
CA PRO A 119 5.52 15.02 -17.73
C PRO A 119 4.71 13.92 -18.42
N GLY A 120 3.56 14.31 -18.96
CA GLY A 120 2.70 13.48 -19.79
C GLY A 120 1.67 12.63 -19.05
N TYR A 121 0.72 12.10 -19.82
CA TYR A 121 -0.30 11.13 -19.46
C TYR A 121 -0.51 10.17 -20.63
N GLY A 122 -0.51 8.86 -20.36
CA GLY A 122 -0.58 7.85 -21.42
C GLY A 122 0.66 7.92 -22.33
N GLY A 123 0.46 7.94 -23.65
CA GLY A 123 1.55 7.95 -24.63
C GLY A 123 2.50 9.14 -24.52
N SER A 124 2.03 10.31 -24.07
CA SER A 124 2.89 11.50 -23.93
C SER A 124 3.90 11.39 -22.79
N THR A 125 3.79 10.36 -21.94
CA THR A 125 4.81 10.06 -20.93
C THR A 125 6.14 9.66 -21.56
N VAL A 126 6.16 9.23 -22.82
CA VAL A 126 7.38 8.94 -23.59
C VAL A 126 8.01 10.25 -24.05
N ASN A 127 8.81 10.83 -23.18
CA ASN A 127 9.49 12.10 -23.40
C ASN A 127 10.78 12.20 -22.57
N ILE A 128 11.58 13.21 -22.89
CA ILE A 128 12.68 13.69 -22.07
C ILE A 128 12.30 15.11 -21.64
N MET A 129 12.33 15.38 -20.34
CA MET A 129 12.11 16.72 -19.79
C MET A 129 13.37 17.24 -19.12
N GLU A 130 13.75 18.46 -19.50
CA GLU A 130 14.81 19.25 -18.88
C GLU A 130 14.21 20.46 -18.17
N VAL A 131 14.73 20.80 -16.99
CA VAL A 131 14.42 22.02 -16.24
C VAL A 131 15.73 22.65 -15.78
N ASP A 132 15.91 23.94 -16.06
CA ASP A 132 17.16 24.68 -15.79
C ASP A 132 18.41 23.95 -16.36
N GLY A 133 18.25 23.30 -17.52
CA GLY A 133 19.30 22.54 -18.19
C GLY A 133 19.61 21.15 -17.60
N MET A 134 18.89 20.73 -16.55
CA MET A 134 19.02 19.41 -15.94
C MET A 134 17.90 18.50 -16.44
N GLU A 135 18.25 17.29 -16.89
CA GLU A 135 17.27 16.24 -17.18
C GLU A 135 16.57 15.81 -15.89
N VAL A 136 15.26 16.08 -15.80
CA VAL A 136 14.43 15.76 -14.63
C VAL A 136 13.48 14.60 -14.87
N HIS A 137 13.28 14.21 -16.14
CA HIS A 137 12.54 13.01 -16.51
C HIS A 137 13.03 12.45 -17.83
N ARG A 138 13.02 11.13 -17.92
CA ARG A 138 13.19 10.38 -19.16
C ARG A 138 12.31 9.15 -19.14
N LYS A 139 11.62 8.91 -20.26
CA LYS A 139 11.02 7.61 -20.57
C LYS A 139 11.17 7.34 -22.06
N GLU A 140 11.87 6.25 -22.36
CA GLU A 140 11.99 5.72 -23.72
C GLU A 140 10.66 5.06 -24.17
N PRO A 141 10.48 4.75 -25.47
CA PRO A 141 9.27 4.06 -25.93
C PRO A 141 9.00 2.74 -25.20
N GLU A 142 10.06 2.08 -24.76
CA GLU A 142 10.04 0.89 -23.91
C GLU A 142 10.62 1.24 -22.53
N GLY A 143 10.06 0.65 -21.47
CA GLY A 143 10.51 0.85 -20.10
C GLY A 143 9.71 1.87 -19.30
N ASP A 144 10.18 2.12 -18.08
CA ASP A 144 9.52 2.96 -17.08
C ASP A 144 10.09 4.38 -17.05
N SER A 145 9.30 5.31 -16.53
CA SER A 145 9.77 6.67 -16.29
C SER A 145 10.86 6.68 -15.23
N LYS A 146 11.99 7.31 -15.53
CA LYS A 146 12.99 7.73 -14.56
C LYS A 146 12.76 9.20 -14.22
N PHE A 147 12.82 9.53 -12.94
CA PHE A 147 12.60 10.88 -12.42
C PHE A 147 13.79 11.33 -11.60
N THR A 148 14.32 12.50 -11.93
CA THR A 148 15.43 13.13 -11.21
C THR A 148 14.92 14.41 -10.58
N PRO A 149 14.72 14.45 -9.24
CA PRO A 149 14.25 15.65 -8.58
C PRO A 149 15.23 16.82 -8.70
N ILE A 150 14.69 18.03 -8.80
CA ILE A 150 15.46 19.28 -8.93
C ILE A 150 15.11 20.26 -7.81
N LYS A 151 16.12 20.93 -7.25
CA LYS A 151 15.91 22.02 -6.30
C LYS A 151 15.59 23.31 -7.05
N LEU A 152 14.44 23.91 -6.74
CA LEU A 152 14.01 25.20 -7.29
C LEU A 152 13.87 26.24 -6.18
N THR A 153 14.14 27.50 -6.54
CA THR A 153 13.94 28.65 -5.64
C THR A 153 12.58 29.29 -5.91
N GLY A 154 11.80 29.49 -4.85
CA GLY A 154 10.49 30.14 -4.94
C GLY A 154 10.58 31.51 -5.62
N GLY A 155 9.69 31.77 -6.57
CA GLY A 155 9.66 33.01 -7.35
C GLY A 155 10.74 33.14 -8.43
N LYS A 156 11.70 32.20 -8.55
CA LYS A 156 12.66 32.20 -9.65
C LYS A 156 12.05 31.54 -10.89
N LYS A 157 12.07 32.24 -12.03
CA LYS A 157 11.67 31.72 -13.35
C LYS A 157 12.87 30.98 -13.95
N VAL A 158 12.70 29.71 -14.30
CA VAL A 158 13.74 28.87 -14.94
C VAL A 158 13.20 28.22 -16.23
N PRO A 159 14.02 28.00 -17.26
CA PRO A 159 13.54 27.40 -18.51
C PRO A 159 13.19 25.92 -18.32
N PHE A 160 12.23 25.42 -19.10
CA PHE A 160 12.01 23.99 -19.27
C PHE A 160 11.95 23.63 -20.76
N LYS A 161 12.26 22.36 -21.06
CA LYS A 161 12.13 21.76 -22.39
C LYS A 161 11.58 20.34 -22.25
N ILE A 162 10.63 19.96 -23.11
CA ILE A 162 10.11 18.60 -23.22
C ILE A 162 10.25 18.15 -24.67
N THR A 163 11.00 17.09 -24.91
CA THR A 163 11.14 16.45 -26.22
C THR A 163 10.35 15.15 -26.23
N TYR A 164 9.31 15.06 -27.05
CA TYR A 164 8.48 13.86 -27.14
C TYR A 164 9.09 12.86 -28.12
N LEU A 165 9.19 11.60 -27.71
CA LEU A 165 9.88 10.55 -28.51
C LEU A 165 8.90 9.70 -29.33
N ASN A 166 7.62 10.06 -29.34
CA ASN A 166 6.57 9.40 -30.11
C ASN A 166 5.53 10.39 -30.66
N SER A 167 4.55 9.85 -31.39
CA SER A 167 3.49 10.63 -32.05
C SER A 167 2.27 10.93 -31.16
N GLN A 168 2.38 10.80 -29.84
CA GLN A 168 1.28 11.03 -28.90
C GLN A 168 1.57 12.15 -27.88
N PRO A 169 2.17 13.29 -28.26
CA PRO A 169 2.50 14.36 -27.33
C PRO A 169 1.24 15.07 -26.81
N ASN A 170 1.29 15.54 -25.57
CA ASN A 170 0.30 16.45 -25.00
C ASN A 170 0.91 17.29 -23.88
N GLY A 171 0.36 18.48 -23.66
CA GLY A 171 0.84 19.38 -22.61
C GLY A 171 0.32 19.06 -21.21
N LEU A 172 0.16 17.79 -20.83
CA LEU A 172 -0.22 17.39 -19.47
C LEU A 172 1.01 17.02 -18.64
N GLY A 173 0.87 17.14 -17.33
CA GLY A 173 1.86 16.61 -16.39
C GLY A 173 1.50 16.95 -14.95
N TRP A 174 2.31 16.43 -14.04
CA TRP A 174 2.19 16.65 -12.60
C TRP A 174 3.51 17.15 -12.02
N ILE A 175 3.42 17.88 -10.92
CA ILE A 175 4.58 18.29 -10.12
C ILE A 175 4.32 17.89 -8.67
N ALA A 176 5.33 17.36 -7.99
CA ALA A 176 5.26 16.99 -6.59
C ALA A 176 6.46 17.56 -5.83
N ARG A 177 6.27 17.93 -4.56
CA ARG A 177 7.39 18.19 -3.64
C ARG A 177 7.85 16.90 -3.00
N VAL A 178 9.15 16.64 -3.01
CA VAL A 178 9.74 15.37 -2.57
C VAL A 178 10.66 15.48 -1.36
N ASP A 179 10.72 16.68 -0.77
CA ASP A 179 11.51 17.05 0.41
C ASP A 179 10.63 17.45 1.61
N ILE A 180 9.37 17.01 1.62
CA ILE A 180 8.45 17.27 2.74
C ILE A 180 8.81 16.33 3.91
N PRO A 181 9.05 16.84 5.13
CA PRO A 181 9.36 16.01 6.29
C PRO A 181 8.32 14.89 6.52
N GLY A 182 8.81 13.71 6.90
CA GLY A 182 7.96 12.55 7.18
C GLY A 182 7.32 11.88 5.96
N THR A 183 7.61 12.33 4.74
CA THR A 183 7.24 11.58 3.52
C THR A 183 8.26 10.49 3.23
N LEU A 184 7.83 9.39 2.58
CA LEU A 184 8.72 8.27 2.25
C LEU A 184 9.93 8.72 1.41
N SER A 185 9.71 9.63 0.47
CA SER A 185 10.78 10.20 -0.35
C SER A 185 11.86 10.87 0.49
N THR A 186 11.49 11.73 1.44
CA THR A 186 12.46 12.39 2.33
C THR A 186 13.19 11.37 3.19
N LEU A 187 12.46 10.44 3.81
CA LEU A 187 13.03 9.41 4.68
C LEU A 187 14.07 8.56 3.95
N VAL A 188 13.80 8.18 2.70
CA VAL A 188 14.67 7.29 1.94
C VAL A 188 15.83 8.05 1.30
N ARG A 189 15.54 9.16 0.61
CA ARG A 189 16.51 9.86 -0.24
C ARG A 189 17.36 10.86 0.53
N SER A 190 16.80 11.50 1.55
CA SER A 190 17.49 12.52 2.36
C SER A 190 18.01 11.94 3.67
N ASP A 191 17.19 11.14 4.36
CA ASP A 191 17.52 10.66 5.71
C ASP A 191 18.23 9.28 5.69
N GLY A 192 18.32 8.64 4.52
CA GLY A 192 19.03 7.36 4.33
C GLY A 192 18.35 6.15 4.95
N ARG A 193 17.03 6.22 5.18
CA ARG A 193 16.25 5.19 5.86
C ARG A 193 15.57 4.26 4.89
N PHE A 194 15.37 3.00 5.28
CA PHE A 194 14.79 1.99 4.40
C PHE A 194 15.48 1.93 3.02
N PRO A 195 16.83 1.88 2.97
CA PRO A 195 17.58 2.02 1.71
C PRO A 195 17.29 0.89 0.72
N TYR A 196 16.75 -0.24 1.19
CA TYR A 196 16.30 -1.36 0.38
C TYR A 196 15.10 -1.04 -0.54
N LEU A 197 14.47 0.13 -0.39
CA LEU A 197 13.36 0.57 -1.22
C LEU A 197 13.79 1.23 -2.54
N ILE A 198 15.08 1.55 -2.71
CA ILE A 198 15.60 2.17 -3.92
C ILE A 198 16.77 1.39 -4.51
N ASP A 199 16.90 1.44 -5.83
CA ASP A 199 18.06 0.90 -6.55
C ASP A 199 19.24 1.89 -6.56
N ALA A 200 20.32 1.50 -7.22
CA ALA A 200 21.53 2.32 -7.37
C ALA A 200 21.28 3.64 -8.13
N ASP A 201 20.22 3.69 -8.96
CA ASP A 201 19.81 4.89 -9.70
C ASP A 201 18.87 5.79 -8.84
N GLY A 202 18.52 5.37 -7.62
CA GLY A 202 17.58 6.06 -6.74
C GLY A 202 16.11 5.88 -7.10
N SER A 203 15.79 4.92 -7.99
CA SER A 203 14.42 4.58 -8.39
C SER A 203 13.80 3.61 -7.40
N TRP A 204 12.48 3.72 -7.18
CA TRP A 204 11.76 2.81 -6.29
C TRP A 204 11.80 1.37 -6.82
N ILE A 205 12.17 0.42 -5.96
CA ILE A 205 12.17 -1.01 -6.30
C ILE A 205 10.75 -1.56 -6.23
N SER A 206 10.44 -2.46 -7.16
CA SER A 206 9.30 -3.36 -7.09
C SER A 206 9.80 -4.76 -6.79
N ARG A 207 9.16 -5.48 -5.88
CA ARG A 207 9.44 -6.90 -5.62
C ARG A 207 8.84 -7.80 -6.70
N ASP A 208 9.50 -8.87 -7.07
CA ASP A 208 9.04 -9.84 -8.08
C ASP A 208 8.59 -11.18 -7.49
N ASP A 209 8.52 -11.26 -6.16
CA ASP A 209 8.14 -12.43 -5.37
C ASP A 209 7.04 -12.13 -4.33
N VAL A 210 6.71 -10.85 -4.12
CA VAL A 210 5.59 -10.43 -3.27
C VAL A 210 4.57 -9.68 -4.12
N TRP A 211 3.40 -10.29 -4.29
CA TRP A 211 2.28 -9.66 -4.97
C TRP A 211 1.35 -8.98 -3.97
N TYR A 212 0.87 -7.78 -4.30
CA TYR A 212 -0.13 -7.06 -3.53
C TYR A 212 -1.48 -7.05 -4.25
N LYS A 213 -2.54 -7.39 -3.53
CA LYS A 213 -3.93 -7.25 -3.97
C LYS A 213 -4.76 -6.58 -2.87
N GLY A 214 -5.22 -5.36 -3.13
CA GLY A 214 -6.24 -4.71 -2.29
C GLY A 214 -7.66 -5.08 -2.72
N VAL A 215 -8.54 -5.27 -1.74
CA VAL A 215 -9.99 -5.43 -1.94
C VAL A 215 -10.75 -4.40 -1.11
N VAL A 216 -11.96 -4.03 -1.56
CA VAL A 216 -12.80 -2.95 -1.02
C VAL A 216 -12.20 -1.55 -1.18
N THR A 217 -10.98 -1.30 -0.69
CA THR A 217 -10.19 -0.08 -0.91
C THR A 217 -8.71 -0.41 -1.13
N ALA A 218 -7.87 0.62 -1.33
CA ALA A 218 -6.45 0.46 -1.66
C ALA A 218 -6.25 -0.55 -2.82
N GLY A 219 -7.10 -0.47 -3.84
CA GLY A 219 -7.34 -1.50 -4.85
C GLY A 219 -6.22 -1.70 -5.88
N ALA A 220 -4.98 -1.35 -5.55
CA ALA A 220 -3.84 -1.73 -6.37
C ALA A 220 -3.77 -3.26 -6.49
N ASN A 221 -3.32 -3.73 -7.64
CA ASN A 221 -3.12 -5.13 -7.96
C ASN A 221 -1.84 -5.26 -8.78
N LYS A 222 -0.72 -5.45 -8.10
CA LYS A 222 0.61 -5.43 -8.70
C LYS A 222 1.63 -6.06 -7.77
N TRP A 223 2.79 -6.39 -8.31
CA TRP A 223 4.02 -6.55 -7.56
C TRP A 223 4.21 -5.47 -6.49
N LEU A 224 4.61 -5.86 -5.29
CA LEU A 224 4.71 -4.97 -4.15
C LEU A 224 5.75 -3.88 -4.44
N SER A 225 5.27 -2.64 -4.43
CA SER A 225 6.08 -1.45 -4.62
C SER A 225 5.44 -0.29 -3.87
N VAL A 226 6.09 0.87 -3.89
CA VAL A 226 5.47 2.13 -3.47
C VAL A 226 4.13 2.36 -4.21
N GLY A 227 3.13 2.89 -3.48
CA GLY A 227 1.80 3.20 -4.04
C GLY A 227 0.75 2.08 -3.91
N CYS A 228 0.94 1.11 -3.02
CA CYS A 228 -0.05 0.08 -2.66
C CYS A 228 -0.98 0.50 -1.50
N GLY A 229 -0.86 1.73 -0.98
CA GLY A 229 -1.78 2.27 0.01
C GLY A 229 -3.12 2.74 -0.61
N ALA A 230 -3.79 3.68 0.05
CA ALA A 230 -5.03 4.28 -0.43
C ALA A 230 -4.96 4.93 -1.83
N SER A 231 -3.77 5.29 -2.29
CA SER A 231 -3.52 5.92 -3.60
C SER A 231 -2.09 5.63 -4.07
N ALA A 232 -1.79 5.97 -5.32
CA ALA A 232 -0.43 5.89 -5.85
C ALA A 232 0.60 6.77 -5.09
N ASN A 233 0.16 7.77 -4.31
CA ASN A 233 1.03 8.60 -3.46
C ASN A 233 0.98 8.18 -1.98
N SER A 234 0.45 7.00 -1.66
CA SER A 234 0.45 6.52 -0.28
C SER A 234 0.90 5.09 -0.12
N ILE A 235 1.38 4.81 1.09
CA ILE A 235 1.77 3.48 1.57
C ILE A 235 1.01 3.19 2.87
N GLY A 236 0.82 1.91 3.15
CA GLY A 236 0.44 1.42 4.46
C GLY A 236 1.52 0.50 5.05
N PRO A 237 1.15 -0.31 6.05
CA PRO A 237 2.08 -1.27 6.65
C PRO A 237 2.48 -2.38 5.67
N GLU A 238 1.76 -2.57 4.56
CA GLU A 238 2.05 -3.62 3.57
C GLU A 238 3.44 -3.52 2.97
N LEU A 239 4.00 -2.31 2.86
CA LEU A 239 5.30 -2.12 2.22
C LEU A 239 6.41 -2.71 3.11
N GLY A 240 6.51 -2.25 4.36
CA GLY A 240 7.48 -2.81 5.32
C GLY A 240 7.21 -4.29 5.62
N PHE A 241 5.95 -4.67 5.81
CA PHE A 241 5.55 -6.06 6.08
C PHE A 241 5.94 -6.99 4.93
N GLY A 242 5.62 -6.61 3.70
CA GLY A 242 5.87 -7.46 2.54
C GLY A 242 7.33 -7.61 2.19
N HIS A 243 8.16 -6.58 2.39
CA HIS A 243 9.61 -6.73 2.26
C HIS A 243 10.16 -7.77 3.25
N LYS A 244 9.74 -7.72 4.51
CA LYS A 244 10.15 -8.72 5.52
C LYS A 244 9.77 -10.14 5.12
N LEU A 245 8.55 -10.32 4.58
CA LEU A 245 8.06 -11.65 4.24
C LEU A 245 8.63 -12.18 2.92
N GLY A 246 8.87 -11.32 1.93
CA GLY A 246 9.58 -11.71 0.72
C GLY A 246 11.02 -12.13 1.00
N ASP A 247 11.69 -11.54 2.00
CA ASP A 247 13.02 -11.98 2.41
C ASP A 247 13.00 -13.28 3.24
N PHE A 248 11.85 -13.63 3.83
CA PHE A 248 11.70 -14.79 4.70
C PHE A 248 11.30 -16.07 3.95
N HIS A 249 10.40 -15.95 2.97
CA HIS A 249 9.89 -17.09 2.20
C HIS A 249 10.73 -17.35 0.95
N ASP A 250 10.93 -18.62 0.63
CA ASP A 250 11.40 -19.02 -0.71
C ASP A 250 10.22 -19.07 -1.70
N GLU A 251 9.02 -19.28 -1.18
CA GLU A 251 7.74 -19.25 -1.89
C GLU A 251 7.27 -17.81 -2.16
N PRO A 252 6.54 -17.57 -3.27
CA PRO A 252 5.93 -16.27 -3.48
C PRO A 252 4.89 -15.96 -2.41
N VAL A 253 4.78 -14.68 -2.10
CA VAL A 253 3.87 -14.15 -1.09
C VAL A 253 2.75 -13.36 -1.76
N LEU A 254 1.52 -13.60 -1.33
CA LEU A 254 0.38 -12.75 -1.64
C LEU A 254 -0.03 -11.96 -0.39
N ILE A 255 0.06 -10.64 -0.47
CA ILE A 255 -0.61 -9.74 0.47
C ILE A 255 -2.01 -9.45 -0.06
N LEU A 256 -3.02 -10.01 0.62
CA LEU A 256 -4.43 -9.74 0.34
C LEU A 256 -4.97 -8.77 1.37
N LYS A 257 -5.12 -7.49 1.00
CA LYS A 257 -5.53 -6.43 1.92
C LYS A 257 -7.03 -6.16 1.84
N ALA A 258 -7.77 -6.50 2.89
CA ALA A 258 -9.19 -6.29 3.04
C ALA A 258 -9.46 -5.25 4.16
N SER A 259 -9.40 -3.96 3.82
CA SER A 259 -9.48 -2.88 4.80
C SER A 259 -10.36 -1.72 4.34
N GLN A 260 -10.95 -0.99 5.30
CA GLN A 260 -11.84 0.14 5.00
C GLN A 260 -11.86 1.18 6.12
N GLY A 261 -11.74 2.46 5.74
CA GLY A 261 -11.67 3.58 6.68
C GLY A 261 -12.96 3.82 7.49
N ASN A 262 -12.80 4.41 8.69
CA ASN A 262 -13.91 4.82 9.58
C ASN A 262 -14.83 3.65 9.99
N ARG A 263 -14.24 2.57 10.54
CA ARG A 263 -14.94 1.32 10.90
C ARG A 263 -14.54 0.83 12.29
N SER A 264 -15.52 0.56 13.14
CA SER A 264 -15.41 0.07 14.51
C SER A 264 -15.40 -1.45 14.55
N LEU A 265 -14.60 -2.05 15.42
CA LEU A 265 -14.67 -3.49 15.69
C LEU A 265 -15.95 -3.86 16.48
N ALA A 266 -16.42 -2.96 17.33
CA ALA A 266 -17.64 -3.16 18.10
C ALA A 266 -18.95 -3.05 17.30
N TRP A 267 -18.90 -2.65 16.02
CA TRP A 267 -20.10 -2.60 15.19
C TRP A 267 -19.85 -2.96 13.73
N ASP A 268 -18.96 -2.26 13.02
CA ASP A 268 -18.79 -2.45 11.58
C ASP A 268 -18.11 -3.77 11.21
N PHE A 269 -17.02 -4.08 11.90
CA PHE A 269 -16.27 -5.34 11.77
C PHE A 269 -16.72 -6.39 12.79
N LEU A 270 -17.90 -6.19 13.40
CA LEU A 270 -18.40 -7.08 14.44
C LEU A 270 -18.51 -8.51 13.89
N PRO A 271 -17.78 -9.50 14.42
CA PRO A 271 -17.71 -10.81 13.80
C PRO A 271 -19.04 -11.57 13.85
N PRO A 272 -19.29 -12.50 12.90
CA PRO A 272 -20.43 -13.41 12.92
C PRO A 272 -20.65 -14.08 14.29
N GLY A 273 -21.92 -14.12 14.71
CA GLY A 273 -22.34 -14.75 15.97
C GLY A 273 -22.25 -13.86 17.22
N SER A 274 -21.71 -12.64 17.11
CA SER A 274 -21.69 -11.65 18.19
C SER A 274 -23.10 -11.33 18.68
N LYS A 275 -23.28 -11.30 20.01
CA LYS A 275 -24.59 -11.15 20.65
C LYS A 275 -24.87 -9.69 21.03
N ARG A 276 -26.16 -9.34 21.07
CA ARG A 276 -26.64 -8.11 21.71
C ARG A 276 -26.19 -8.08 23.17
N TYR A 277 -25.97 -6.88 23.69
CA TYR A 277 -25.72 -6.66 25.11
C TYR A 277 -26.32 -5.32 25.54
N GLU A 278 -26.66 -5.20 26.82
CA GLU A 278 -27.18 -3.97 27.40
C GLU A 278 -26.09 -3.23 28.17
N GLU A 279 -25.98 -1.92 27.98
CA GLU A 279 -25.06 -1.04 28.70
C GLU A 279 -25.61 0.40 28.65
N ASP A 280 -25.52 1.15 29.74
CA ASP A 280 -25.94 2.57 29.81
C ASP A 280 -27.37 2.87 29.33
N GLY A 281 -28.31 1.93 29.53
CA GLY A 281 -29.71 2.10 29.11
C GLY A 281 -29.97 1.80 27.62
N PHE A 282 -28.96 1.30 26.90
CA PHE A 282 -29.08 0.92 25.49
C PHE A 282 -28.83 -0.57 25.28
N VAL A 283 -29.53 -1.15 24.31
CA VAL A 283 -29.16 -2.41 23.68
C VAL A 283 -28.18 -2.09 22.54
N TYR A 284 -26.98 -2.67 22.60
CA TYR A 284 -26.00 -2.64 21.52
C TYR A 284 -26.23 -3.80 20.56
N ALA A 285 -26.06 -3.53 19.26
CA ALA A 285 -26.32 -4.47 18.19
C ALA A 285 -25.47 -5.74 18.28
N GLY A 286 -26.11 -6.90 18.13
CA GLY A 286 -25.43 -8.14 17.75
C GLY A 286 -25.24 -8.21 16.23
N TYR A 287 -24.49 -9.20 15.75
CA TYR A 287 -24.25 -9.37 14.32
C TYR A 287 -25.57 -9.45 13.53
N LYS A 288 -25.65 -8.73 12.40
CA LYS A 288 -26.83 -8.50 11.55
C LYS A 288 -27.95 -7.64 12.14
N ASP A 289 -27.79 -7.10 13.35
CA ASP A 289 -28.74 -6.09 13.86
C ASP A 289 -28.49 -4.70 13.28
N SER A 290 -29.52 -3.85 13.36
CA SER A 290 -29.47 -2.46 12.98
C SER A 290 -30.45 -1.64 13.85
N PRO A 291 -30.11 -0.38 14.22
CA PRO A 291 -28.84 0.33 14.00
C PRO A 291 -27.78 -0.10 15.03
N ALA A 292 -26.68 0.65 15.19
CA ALA A 292 -25.59 0.32 16.12
C ALA A 292 -26.03 0.06 17.57
N ARG A 293 -27.05 0.78 18.03
CA ARG A 293 -27.68 0.63 19.35
C ARG A 293 -29.05 1.30 19.36
N TRP A 294 -29.90 0.92 20.31
CA TRP A 294 -31.21 1.52 20.56
C TRP A 294 -31.55 1.48 22.06
N GLU A 295 -32.51 2.28 22.50
CA GLU A 295 -32.92 2.32 23.92
C GLU A 295 -33.57 0.99 24.35
N ILE A 296 -33.34 0.58 25.60
CA ILE A 296 -33.95 -0.63 26.14
C ILE A 296 -35.48 -0.50 26.11
N GLY A 297 -36.16 -1.55 25.65
CA GLY A 297 -37.61 -1.58 25.48
C GLY A 297 -38.13 -0.92 24.20
N VAL A 298 -37.26 -0.29 23.40
CA VAL A 298 -37.63 0.27 22.10
C VAL A 298 -37.39 -0.74 20.97
N THR A 299 -38.31 -0.81 20.01
CA THR A 299 -38.09 -1.53 18.76
C THR A 299 -37.32 -0.62 17.79
N PRO A 300 -36.11 -1.00 17.34
CA PRO A 300 -35.32 -0.14 16.47
C PRO A 300 -35.87 -0.11 15.04
N GLU A 301 -35.77 1.06 14.41
CA GLU A 301 -35.93 1.20 12.96
C GLU A 301 -34.59 0.95 12.26
N PRO A 302 -34.51 -0.03 11.33
CA PRO A 302 -33.26 -0.32 10.62
C PRO A 302 -32.78 0.84 9.74
N ILE A 303 -31.46 0.97 9.61
CA ILE A 303 -30.79 1.86 8.66
C ILE A 303 -30.20 1.03 7.51
N ASN A 304 -29.69 1.69 6.47
CA ASN A 304 -28.99 1.00 5.37
C ASN A 304 -27.55 0.60 5.78
N TRP A 305 -27.42 -0.02 6.94
CA TRP A 305 -26.19 -0.57 7.51
C TRP A 305 -26.57 -1.56 8.61
N TYR A 306 -25.68 -2.51 8.92
CA TYR A 306 -25.91 -3.48 10.00
C TYR A 306 -24.58 -3.84 10.67
N ALA A 307 -24.67 -4.38 11.88
CA ALA A 307 -23.50 -4.82 12.63
C ALA A 307 -22.82 -6.00 11.94
N GLY A 308 -21.54 -5.85 11.60
CA GLY A 308 -20.77 -6.81 10.83
C GLY A 308 -20.79 -6.58 9.32
N LYS A 309 -21.45 -5.52 8.82
CA LYS A 309 -21.48 -5.25 7.38
C LYS A 309 -20.07 -5.11 6.77
N GLN A 310 -19.14 -4.47 7.48
CA GLN A 310 -17.78 -4.31 6.96
C GLN A 310 -16.97 -5.59 7.06
N TYR A 311 -17.22 -6.42 8.08
CA TYR A 311 -16.68 -7.78 8.14
C TYR A 311 -17.05 -8.52 6.85
N ASP A 312 -18.35 -8.59 6.55
CA ASP A 312 -18.86 -9.30 5.39
C ASP A 312 -18.27 -8.74 4.09
N ASP A 313 -18.38 -7.43 3.85
CA ASP A 313 -17.86 -6.79 2.63
C ASP A 313 -16.36 -7.07 2.42
N CYS A 314 -15.55 -7.08 3.50
CA CYS A 314 -14.11 -7.34 3.41
C CYS A 314 -13.78 -8.81 3.14
N PHE A 315 -14.36 -9.73 3.91
CA PHE A 315 -13.98 -11.13 3.87
C PHE A 315 -14.70 -11.90 2.75
N GLU A 316 -15.90 -11.49 2.33
CA GLU A 316 -16.50 -11.96 1.07
C GLU A 316 -15.65 -11.56 -0.14
N ALA A 317 -15.11 -10.33 -0.16
CA ALA A 317 -14.22 -9.90 -1.24
C ALA A 317 -12.87 -10.63 -1.23
N ALA A 318 -12.34 -10.97 -0.05
CA ALA A 318 -11.16 -11.81 0.07
C ALA A 318 -11.43 -13.24 -0.44
N HIS A 319 -12.58 -13.83 -0.07
CA HIS A 319 -13.03 -15.12 -0.58
C HIS A 319 -13.19 -15.11 -2.10
N GLU A 320 -13.79 -14.07 -2.69
CA GLU A 320 -13.93 -13.98 -4.16
C GLU A 320 -12.58 -14.09 -4.88
N VAL A 321 -11.55 -13.41 -4.37
CA VAL A 321 -10.20 -13.46 -4.94
C VAL A 321 -9.62 -14.87 -4.82
N LEU A 322 -9.72 -15.48 -3.64
CA LEU A 322 -9.11 -16.78 -3.34
C LEU A 322 -9.85 -17.95 -4.02
N ASP A 323 -11.17 -17.92 -4.08
CA ASP A 323 -12.00 -18.93 -4.77
C ASP A 323 -11.79 -18.89 -6.29
N ASN A 324 -11.30 -17.76 -6.82
CA ASN A 324 -10.97 -17.56 -8.23
C ASN A 324 -9.47 -17.29 -8.44
N PHE A 325 -8.61 -17.92 -7.64
CA PHE A 325 -7.18 -17.63 -7.56
C PHE A 325 -6.48 -17.53 -8.93
N ASP A 326 -6.57 -18.56 -9.76
CA ASP A 326 -5.91 -18.62 -11.07
C ASP A 326 -6.37 -17.51 -12.02
N LYS A 327 -7.63 -17.08 -11.91
CA LYS A 327 -8.18 -15.99 -12.71
C LYS A 327 -7.61 -14.64 -12.28
N HIS A 328 -7.42 -14.42 -10.99
CA HIS A 328 -6.84 -13.17 -10.47
C HIS A 328 -5.31 -13.15 -10.61
N PHE A 329 -4.67 -14.32 -10.58
CA PHE A 329 -3.21 -14.48 -10.61
C PHE A 329 -2.79 -15.51 -11.67
N PRO A 330 -2.98 -15.22 -12.97
CA PRO A 330 -2.65 -16.17 -14.04
C PRO A 330 -1.16 -16.54 -14.11
N HIS A 331 -0.27 -15.70 -13.57
CA HIS A 331 1.16 -15.99 -13.46
C HIS A 331 1.47 -17.07 -12.39
N TRP A 332 0.49 -17.45 -11.57
CA TRP A 332 0.55 -18.55 -10.59
C TRP A 332 -0.53 -19.62 -10.86
N GLU A 333 -1.07 -19.68 -12.08
CA GLU A 333 -2.12 -20.64 -12.45
C GLU A 333 -1.73 -22.09 -12.07
N GLY A 334 -2.63 -22.79 -11.39
CA GLY A 334 -2.46 -24.18 -10.97
C GLY A 334 -1.55 -24.40 -9.76
N ARG A 335 -0.93 -23.34 -9.22
CA ARG A 335 -0.03 -23.40 -8.06
C ARG A 335 -0.77 -23.53 -6.73
N GLY A 336 -1.99 -23.00 -6.65
CA GLY A 336 -2.76 -22.93 -5.41
C GLY A 336 -2.12 -22.01 -4.36
N PHE A 337 -2.70 -22.02 -3.16
CA PHE A 337 -2.28 -21.15 -2.07
C PHE A 337 -2.51 -21.77 -0.68
N GLU A 338 -1.82 -21.22 0.31
CA GLU A 338 -2.02 -21.51 1.74
C GLU A 338 -2.21 -20.21 2.51
N ILE A 339 -3.12 -20.21 3.49
CA ILE A 339 -3.29 -19.08 4.41
C ILE A 339 -2.15 -19.13 5.43
N ALA A 340 -1.14 -18.30 5.19
CA ALA A 340 0.08 -18.24 5.98
C ALA A 340 -0.08 -17.38 7.24
N GLY A 341 -0.97 -16.38 7.23
CA GLY A 341 -1.21 -15.59 8.43
C GLY A 341 -2.20 -14.45 8.27
N PHE A 342 -2.53 -13.86 9.40
CA PHE A 342 -3.43 -12.71 9.50
C PHE A 342 -2.74 -11.53 10.16
N VAL A 343 -3.09 -10.33 9.70
CA VAL A 343 -2.54 -9.08 10.21
C VAL A 343 -3.69 -8.10 10.47
N TRP A 344 -3.74 -7.55 11.68
CA TRP A 344 -4.79 -6.62 12.09
C TRP A 344 -4.22 -5.28 12.55
N TRP A 345 -4.73 -4.18 11.97
CA TRP A 345 -4.46 -2.84 12.48
C TRP A 345 -5.69 -1.94 12.41
N GLN A 346 -6.31 -1.77 13.57
CA GLN A 346 -7.54 -1.01 13.76
C GLN A 346 -7.61 -0.49 15.20
N GLY A 347 -8.55 0.39 15.53
CA GLY A 347 -8.87 0.71 16.94
C GLY A 347 -9.33 2.14 17.16
N HIS A 348 -8.92 3.07 16.29
CA HIS A 348 -9.28 4.49 16.41
C HIS A 348 -10.79 4.70 16.50
N LYS A 349 -11.59 3.98 15.70
CA LYS A 349 -13.03 4.21 15.68
C LYS A 349 -13.70 3.81 16.99
N ASP A 350 -13.22 2.76 17.64
CA ASP A 350 -13.74 2.25 18.91
C ASP A 350 -13.41 3.18 20.08
N GLN A 351 -12.34 3.98 19.99
CA GLN A 351 -12.00 4.96 21.03
C GLN A 351 -13.05 6.07 21.18
N GLY A 352 -13.88 6.29 20.15
CA GLY A 352 -14.95 7.29 20.17
C GLY A 352 -16.11 6.96 21.13
N SER A 353 -16.13 5.77 21.73
CA SER A 353 -17.14 5.34 22.69
C SER A 353 -16.51 4.53 23.83
N PRO A 354 -16.76 4.88 25.11
CA PRO A 354 -16.23 4.10 26.23
C PRO A 354 -16.74 2.65 26.22
N VAL A 355 -17.99 2.43 25.79
CA VAL A 355 -18.57 1.09 25.68
C VAL A 355 -17.88 0.26 24.59
N HIS A 356 -17.58 0.86 23.43
CA HIS A 356 -16.89 0.15 22.35
C HIS A 356 -15.45 -0.16 22.75
N ALA A 357 -14.75 0.80 23.36
CA ALA A 357 -13.40 0.61 23.86
C ALA A 357 -13.31 -0.50 24.91
N ALA A 358 -14.25 -0.55 25.86
CA ALA A 358 -14.31 -1.59 26.89
C ALA A 358 -14.61 -2.99 26.31
N ARG A 359 -15.32 -3.08 25.17
CA ARG A 359 -15.62 -4.36 24.50
C ARG A 359 -14.53 -4.82 23.52
N TYR A 360 -13.50 -4.00 23.29
CA TYR A 360 -12.53 -4.25 22.22
C TYR A 360 -11.80 -5.59 22.37
N GLU A 361 -11.35 -5.94 23.58
CA GLU A 361 -10.61 -7.18 23.85
C GLU A 361 -11.42 -8.42 23.47
N GLN A 362 -12.66 -8.50 23.98
CA GLN A 362 -13.58 -9.60 23.67
C GLN A 362 -13.84 -9.72 22.17
N ASN A 363 -14.12 -8.59 21.50
CA ASN A 363 -14.43 -8.59 20.08
C ASN A 363 -13.22 -8.98 19.22
N LEU A 364 -12.02 -8.58 19.64
CA LEU A 364 -10.78 -8.94 18.95
C LEU A 364 -10.48 -10.45 19.08
N VAL A 365 -10.67 -11.03 20.26
CA VAL A 365 -10.55 -12.48 20.47
C VAL A 365 -11.54 -13.24 19.60
N HIS A 366 -12.78 -12.76 19.53
CA HIS A 366 -13.81 -13.34 18.67
C HIS A 366 -13.39 -13.25 17.20
N LEU A 367 -12.93 -12.08 16.74
CA LEU A 367 -12.46 -11.86 15.37
C LEU A 367 -11.36 -12.85 14.98
N ILE A 368 -10.32 -13.00 15.81
CA ILE A 368 -9.21 -13.92 15.58
C ILE A 368 -9.73 -15.36 15.37
N LYS A 369 -10.63 -15.80 16.24
CA LYS A 369 -11.20 -17.16 16.18
C LYS A 369 -12.08 -17.35 14.94
N THR A 370 -12.89 -16.36 14.60
CA THR A 370 -13.76 -16.43 13.41
C THR A 370 -12.95 -16.49 12.13
N LEU A 371 -11.96 -15.61 11.94
CA LEU A 371 -11.16 -15.59 10.71
C LEU A 371 -10.40 -16.90 10.50
N ARG A 372 -9.78 -17.44 11.55
CA ARG A 372 -9.13 -18.76 11.49
C ARG A 372 -10.09 -19.87 11.08
N ASN A 373 -11.32 -19.85 11.59
CA ASN A 373 -12.32 -20.85 11.25
C ASN A 373 -12.84 -20.69 9.80
N GLU A 374 -13.21 -19.47 9.41
CA GLU A 374 -13.76 -19.14 8.10
C GLU A 374 -12.79 -19.47 6.96
N PHE A 375 -11.52 -19.10 7.12
CA PHE A 375 -10.46 -19.39 6.16
C PHE A 375 -9.82 -20.78 6.35
N LYS A 376 -10.40 -21.63 7.22
CA LYS A 376 -9.95 -23.01 7.50
C LYS A 376 -8.46 -23.11 7.88
N ALA A 377 -7.98 -22.11 8.62
CA ALA A 377 -6.59 -21.94 9.02
C ALA A 377 -6.47 -21.86 10.56
N PRO A 378 -6.82 -22.92 11.31
CA PRO A 378 -6.94 -22.88 12.77
C PRO A 378 -5.63 -22.57 13.51
N LYS A 379 -4.48 -22.82 12.87
CA LYS A 379 -3.15 -22.56 13.42
C LYS A 379 -2.45 -21.36 12.81
N ALA A 380 -3.03 -20.69 11.82
CA ALA A 380 -2.34 -19.59 11.15
C ALA A 380 -1.96 -18.49 12.16
N PRO A 381 -0.68 -18.07 12.17
CA PRO A 381 -0.20 -16.94 12.94
C PRO A 381 -1.05 -15.68 12.77
N PHE A 382 -1.22 -14.94 13.85
CA PHE A 382 -1.99 -13.70 13.86
C PHE A 382 -1.16 -12.58 14.49
N THR A 383 -0.90 -11.52 13.74
CA THR A 383 -0.18 -10.34 14.23
C THR A 383 -1.08 -9.14 14.33
N ILE A 384 -0.92 -8.37 15.40
CA ILE A 384 -1.72 -7.18 15.68
C ILE A 384 -0.76 -6.03 15.94
N ALA A 385 -1.08 -4.85 15.41
CA ALA A 385 -0.45 -3.62 15.83
C ALA A 385 -1.40 -2.90 16.79
N THR A 386 -0.89 -2.41 17.92
CA THR A 386 -1.68 -1.50 18.74
C THR A 386 -2.04 -0.24 17.93
N ILE A 387 -3.05 0.51 18.36
CA ILE A 387 -3.07 1.94 18.04
C ILE A 387 -1.94 2.65 18.80
N GLY A 388 -1.43 3.75 18.23
CA GLY A 388 -0.30 4.50 18.79
C GLY A 388 -0.46 6.01 18.76
N PHE A 389 -1.71 6.51 18.71
CA PHE A 389 -2.00 7.95 18.66
C PHE A 389 -1.44 8.67 19.90
N ASP A 390 -0.82 9.83 19.69
CA ASP A 390 -0.15 10.65 20.73
C ASP A 390 0.96 9.90 21.50
N GLY A 391 1.44 8.78 20.94
CA GLY A 391 2.54 8.01 21.51
C GLY A 391 2.28 7.54 22.93
N PHE A 392 3.24 7.75 23.83
CA PHE A 392 3.14 7.30 25.22
C PHE A 392 2.25 8.18 26.10
N GLU A 393 1.86 9.37 25.62
CA GLU A 393 0.90 10.25 26.29
C GLU A 393 -0.55 9.85 26.02
N MET A 394 -0.78 8.77 25.24
CA MET A 394 -2.10 8.22 24.98
C MET A 394 -2.88 7.95 26.27
N GLU A 395 -4.11 8.47 26.33
CA GLU A 395 -4.99 8.34 27.48
C GLU A 395 -6.43 7.94 27.10
N GLY A 396 -7.30 7.85 28.10
CA GLY A 396 -8.73 7.60 27.94
C GLY A 396 -9.05 6.31 27.18
N ASN A 397 -10.08 6.38 26.33
CA ASN A 397 -10.57 5.24 25.57
C ASN A 397 -9.53 4.71 24.56
N ALA A 398 -8.64 5.56 24.05
CA ALA A 398 -7.56 5.12 23.16
C ALA A 398 -6.60 4.19 23.91
N LEU A 399 -6.20 4.58 25.12
CA LEU A 399 -5.37 3.73 25.97
C LEU A 399 -6.09 2.43 26.35
N THR A 400 -7.40 2.48 26.58
CA THR A 400 -8.21 1.27 26.83
C THR A 400 -8.15 0.31 25.63
N VAL A 401 -8.31 0.81 24.40
CA VAL A 401 -8.20 -0.01 23.18
C VAL A 401 -6.77 -0.56 23.00
N ALA A 402 -5.74 0.25 23.20
CA ALA A 402 -4.35 -0.22 23.10
C ALA A 402 -4.04 -1.32 24.14
N LYS A 403 -4.53 -1.17 25.38
CA LYS A 403 -4.40 -2.21 26.41
C LYS A 403 -5.13 -3.49 26.03
N ALA A 404 -6.34 -3.40 25.48
CA ALA A 404 -7.08 -4.55 24.97
C ALA A 404 -6.32 -5.29 23.85
N GLN A 405 -5.64 -4.55 22.97
CA GLN A 405 -4.80 -5.14 21.92
C GLN A 405 -3.58 -5.87 22.49
N LEU A 406 -2.94 -5.31 23.52
CA LEU A 406 -1.82 -5.97 24.19
C LEU A 406 -2.29 -7.22 24.96
N ALA A 407 -3.47 -7.16 25.57
CA ALA A 407 -4.05 -8.24 26.36
C ALA A 407 -4.34 -9.50 25.53
N VAL A 408 -4.53 -9.41 24.22
CA VAL A 408 -4.70 -10.60 23.36
C VAL A 408 -3.38 -11.22 22.89
N SER A 409 -2.23 -10.61 23.17
CA SER A 409 -0.93 -11.16 22.76
C SER A 409 -0.64 -12.47 23.48
N GLY A 410 -0.15 -13.48 22.76
CA GLY A 410 0.16 -14.79 23.32
C GLY A 410 1.38 -14.84 24.23
N GLU A 411 2.27 -13.84 24.16
CA GLU A 411 3.48 -13.80 24.98
C GLU A 411 3.19 -13.40 26.43
N ASN A 412 2.39 -12.35 26.62
CA ASN A 412 2.19 -11.68 27.91
C ASN A 412 0.71 -11.33 28.20
N GLY A 413 -0.21 -11.79 27.38
CA GLY A 413 -1.63 -11.46 27.47
C GLY A 413 -2.45 -12.42 28.33
N ASN A 414 -3.77 -12.24 28.27
CA ASN A 414 -4.76 -12.90 29.10
C ASN A 414 -5.21 -14.28 28.55
N TYR A 415 -4.77 -14.67 27.35
CA TYR A 415 -5.30 -15.82 26.60
C TYR A 415 -4.24 -16.89 26.36
N PRO A 416 -4.14 -17.92 27.23
CA PRO A 416 -3.16 -19.00 27.07
C PRO A 416 -3.26 -19.74 25.74
N GLU A 417 -4.45 -19.81 25.13
CA GLU A 417 -4.64 -20.45 23.81
C GLU A 417 -3.92 -19.74 22.66
N PHE A 418 -3.45 -18.51 22.88
CA PHE A 418 -2.78 -17.70 21.87
C PHE A 418 -1.25 -17.74 21.97
N LYS A 419 -0.71 -18.43 22.97
CA LYS A 419 0.74 -18.60 23.14
C LYS A 419 1.38 -19.24 21.91
N GLY A 420 2.42 -18.60 21.37
CA GLY A 420 3.13 -19.04 20.17
C GLY A 420 2.36 -18.85 18.85
N ASN A 421 1.19 -18.21 18.86
CA ASN A 421 0.35 -18.11 17.66
C ASN A 421 -0.32 -16.73 17.46
N VAL A 422 -0.41 -15.89 18.49
CA VAL A 422 -0.85 -14.49 18.36
C VAL A 422 0.20 -13.58 18.96
N ARG A 423 0.53 -12.49 18.25
CA ARG A 423 1.48 -11.50 18.74
C ARG A 423 1.01 -10.08 18.48
N THR A 424 0.97 -9.28 19.54
CA THR A 424 0.71 -7.83 19.43
C THR A 424 2.01 -7.04 19.51
N VAL A 425 2.21 -6.13 18.57
CA VAL A 425 3.30 -5.15 18.52
C VAL A 425 2.82 -3.84 19.14
N GLU A 426 3.55 -3.35 20.14
CA GLU A 426 3.35 -2.03 20.73
C GLU A 426 3.88 -0.93 19.80
N THR A 427 3.00 -0.05 19.32
CA THR A 427 3.34 0.95 18.30
C THR A 427 3.40 2.38 18.82
N ARG A 428 3.15 2.65 20.11
CA ARG A 428 3.22 4.03 20.66
C ARG A 428 4.58 4.70 20.43
N GLY A 429 5.67 3.92 20.41
CA GLY A 429 7.01 4.43 20.05
C GLY A 429 7.18 4.84 18.59
N PHE A 430 6.24 4.50 17.71
CA PHE A 430 6.28 4.85 16.28
C PHE A 430 5.52 6.14 15.96
N TRP A 431 4.94 6.80 16.97
CA TRP A 431 4.27 8.09 16.81
C TRP A 431 5.26 9.18 16.34
N ARG A 432 4.82 10.00 15.39
CA ARG A 432 5.58 11.17 14.91
C ARG A 432 4.70 12.41 14.97
N GLU A 433 5.24 13.46 15.57
CA GLU A 433 4.52 14.72 15.76
C GLU A 433 4.18 15.40 14.43
N ALA A 434 3.12 16.20 14.44
CA ALA A 434 2.67 16.92 13.25
C ALA A 434 3.74 17.87 12.68
N SER A 435 4.62 18.41 13.53
CA SER A 435 5.71 19.31 13.14
C SER A 435 6.78 18.66 12.25
N ILE A 436 6.91 17.33 12.28
CA ILE A 436 7.87 16.55 11.48
C ILE A 436 7.16 15.64 10.48
N SER A 437 5.91 15.95 10.16
CA SER A 437 5.03 15.11 9.35
C SER A 437 4.42 15.89 8.19
N PRO A 438 3.97 15.21 7.13
CA PRO A 438 3.46 15.89 5.93
C PRO A 438 2.07 16.51 6.11
N ARG A 439 1.33 16.11 7.15
CA ARG A 439 -0.02 16.58 7.48
C ARG A 439 -0.21 16.69 8.99
N ASN A 440 -1.27 17.37 9.40
CA ASN A 440 -1.73 17.41 10.78
C ASN A 440 -3.05 16.63 10.89
N GLN A 441 -2.94 15.31 10.97
CA GLN A 441 -4.07 14.38 11.05
C GLN A 441 -3.69 13.23 11.99
N GLY A 442 -3.75 13.48 13.30
CA GLY A 442 -3.28 12.53 14.31
C GLY A 442 -3.92 11.13 14.21
N PHE A 443 -5.20 11.08 13.85
CA PHE A 443 -5.94 9.82 13.62
C PHE A 443 -5.43 8.96 12.44
N HIS A 444 -4.56 9.52 11.60
CA HIS A 444 -3.82 8.83 10.53
C HIS A 444 -2.29 8.93 10.72
N TYR A 445 -1.83 9.08 11.97
CA TYR A 445 -0.41 9.22 12.31
C TYR A 445 0.25 10.38 11.58
N ASN A 446 -0.47 11.50 11.44
CA ASN A 446 -0.03 12.69 10.72
C ASN A 446 0.39 12.42 9.26
N GLN A 447 -0.09 11.29 8.73
CA GLN A 447 0.29 10.72 7.43
C GLN A 447 1.80 10.53 7.26
N ASN A 448 2.52 10.36 8.37
CA ASN A 448 3.96 10.16 8.40
C ASN A 448 4.32 8.75 7.92
N ALA A 449 5.02 8.65 6.80
CA ALA A 449 5.39 7.37 6.19
C ALA A 449 6.27 6.51 7.10
N GLU A 450 7.07 7.12 7.97
CA GLU A 450 7.91 6.39 8.91
C GLU A 450 7.08 5.51 9.84
N THR A 451 5.98 6.04 10.39
CA THR A 451 5.11 5.28 11.28
C THR A 451 4.58 4.03 10.57
N TYR A 452 4.13 4.13 9.33
CA TYR A 452 3.63 2.99 8.56
C TYR A 452 4.74 1.98 8.25
N MET A 453 5.95 2.43 7.90
CA MET A 453 7.08 1.54 7.66
C MET A 453 7.50 0.78 8.91
N LEU A 454 7.65 1.47 10.05
CA LEU A 454 8.02 0.85 11.32
C LEU A 454 6.96 -0.15 11.80
N VAL A 455 5.67 0.20 11.67
CA VAL A 455 4.58 -0.73 11.98
C VAL A 455 4.62 -1.95 11.07
N GLY A 456 4.80 -1.75 9.76
CA GLY A 456 4.90 -2.85 8.79
C GLY A 456 6.06 -3.79 9.08
N GLU A 457 7.26 -3.26 9.28
CA GLU A 457 8.45 -4.05 9.61
C GLU A 457 8.28 -4.81 10.93
N ALA A 458 7.73 -4.17 11.96
CA ALA A 458 7.53 -4.80 13.26
C ALA A 458 6.45 -5.90 13.22
N LEU A 459 5.38 -5.71 12.44
CA LEU A 459 4.39 -6.76 12.16
C LEU A 459 5.03 -7.93 11.39
N GLY A 460 5.90 -7.64 10.42
CA GLY A 460 6.63 -8.66 9.66
C GLY A 460 7.57 -9.47 10.56
N ASP A 461 8.37 -8.79 11.39
CA ASP A 461 9.25 -9.44 12.37
C ASP A 461 8.47 -10.27 13.39
N ALA A 462 7.30 -9.80 13.82
CA ALA A 462 6.40 -10.56 14.68
C ALA A 462 5.86 -11.82 13.99
N MET A 463 5.47 -11.71 12.72
CA MET A 463 4.94 -12.81 11.91
C MET A 463 6.01 -13.88 11.67
N ILE A 464 7.21 -13.47 11.28
CA ILE A 464 8.36 -14.37 11.09
C ILE A 464 8.70 -15.11 12.38
N LYS A 465 8.64 -14.43 13.53
CA LYS A 465 8.87 -15.09 14.81
C LYS A 465 7.87 -16.22 15.06
N LEU A 466 6.58 -15.98 14.82
CA LEU A 466 5.55 -17.00 14.99
C LEU A 466 5.78 -18.20 14.06
N HIS A 467 6.12 -17.96 12.79
CA HIS A 467 6.44 -19.04 11.85
C HIS A 467 7.69 -19.85 12.19
N ARG A 468 8.62 -19.31 12.98
CA ARG A 468 9.80 -20.05 13.46
C ARG A 468 9.55 -20.83 14.75
N GLU A 469 8.44 -20.55 15.43
CA GLU A 469 8.02 -21.22 16.67
C GLU A 469 7.03 -22.37 16.41
N ASP A 470 6.42 -22.42 15.22
CA ASP A 470 5.69 -23.57 14.65
C ASP A 470 6.64 -24.72 14.24
#